data_AF-A0A9Q0R839-F1
#
_entry.id   AF-A0A9Q0R839-F1
#
_cell.length_a   1.000
_cell.length_b   1.000
_cell.length_c   1.000
_cell.angle_alpha   90.00
_cell.angle_beta   90.00
_cell.angle_gamma   90.00
#
_symmetry.space_group_name_H-M   'P 1'
#
loop_
_entity.id
_entity.type
_entity.pdbx_description
1 polymer ?
#
loop_
_entity_poly.entity_id
_entity_poly.type
_entity_poly.pdbx_seq_one_letter_code
_entity_poly.pdbx_strand_id
1 'polypeptide(L)'
;MSKFSNYKIGLQKALISNKESELNKYRKLFKKKKFLQHFNPLFFALENKCSLNTIKFLLDKEISPNSIQEKTHLSKKQIHTNENNLEMTALHFAVSINSSTEIISALLDAGGDPNLLSGFSCLHYAIYKKSNYETIKKLLESGSDPNQIPLVHSTKKIELEVTKKPIYLAIENQHPAQVIQLLIDFKAKINLLHIPNLLHHACRFSSDSEIFKLLLYLGFDSDRPDHKAPLHLICQYNPTLENIKIFIESGANKNGQDKKTPLHYICSEQEVNFESLKFLINSGADFSLQDRRTPLHYLCQSYKNLECVKYLVNLGADVNIRDNKTPLHFACSSKENDEIIQFLIKSGSNPKISSPKTPLQMAVLSSANIDTILLLLDFGAKSTGIRAVNEKMRCLFQYHSSFIEDMQKLYEDSETCDLEVQILDGKIGFHKLILQSRIGYDYSQVLRVLQKHYLKSVSVFKCFLYTGQTKKEEEDEIIKIILEQIGRIDLFDKDSQHYIINDLTKMWEKDDETKDFTIKVGENQIRVHRTILIARSDLYRGMFISVVDDSAEVHDYSQKSFDTVYALIQFFYTEKLDKKNLIVDELYDAIDYYQLNANSMLRYFLNFD
;
A
#
# COMPACT_ATOMS: atom_id res chain seq x y z
N MET A 1 -21.38 55.13 38.31
CA MET A 1 -20.42 54.11 37.84
C MET A 1 -19.50 53.61 38.96
N SER A 2 -18.72 54.47 39.64
CA SER A 2 -17.77 54.06 40.69
C SER A 2 -18.36 53.32 41.90
N LYS A 3 -19.56 53.69 42.38
CA LYS A 3 -20.25 52.93 43.44
C LYS A 3 -20.63 51.52 42.99
N PHE A 4 -21.08 51.36 41.73
CA PHE A 4 -21.47 50.06 41.18
C PHE A 4 -20.27 49.12 40.96
N SER A 5 -19.09 49.64 40.62
CA SER A 5 -17.88 48.81 40.47
C SER A 5 -17.42 48.22 41.80
N ASN A 6 -17.45 48.99 42.89
CA ASN A 6 -17.06 48.51 44.21
C ASN A 6 -18.04 47.45 44.75
N TYR A 7 -19.34 47.65 44.57
CA TYR A 7 -20.35 46.64 44.91
C TYR A 7 -20.20 45.36 44.06
N LYS A 8 -19.86 45.48 42.77
CA LYS A 8 -19.58 44.34 41.89
C LYS A 8 -18.39 43.53 42.40
N ILE A 9 -17.25 44.17 42.67
CA ILE A 9 -16.03 43.50 43.18
C ILE A 9 -16.30 42.81 44.53
N GLY A 10 -17.02 43.48 45.44
CA GLY A 10 -17.40 42.92 46.73
C GLY A 10 -18.31 41.69 46.61
N LEU A 11 -19.31 41.75 45.73
CA LEU A 11 -20.21 40.63 45.45
C LEU A 11 -19.47 39.45 44.78
N GLN A 12 -18.54 39.71 43.87
CA GLN A 12 -17.71 38.67 43.25
C GLN A 12 -16.88 37.90 44.29
N LYS A 13 -16.23 38.61 45.21
CA LYS A 13 -15.49 37.99 46.32
C LYS A 13 -16.43 37.18 47.22
N ALA A 14 -17.63 37.70 47.51
CA ALA A 14 -18.62 37.00 48.32
C ALA A 14 -19.12 35.71 47.65
N LEU A 15 -19.38 35.73 46.33
CA LEU A 15 -19.78 34.56 45.55
C LEU A 15 -18.72 33.47 45.56
N ILE A 16 -17.45 33.84 45.34
CA ILE A 16 -16.32 32.90 45.37
C ILE A 16 -16.13 32.32 46.78
N SER A 17 -16.35 33.12 47.83
CA SER A 17 -16.19 32.67 49.21
C SER A 17 -17.24 31.64 49.67
N ASN A 18 -18.33 31.46 48.91
CA ASN A 18 -19.47 30.57 49.23
C ASN A 18 -20.08 30.79 50.63
N LYS A 19 -19.89 31.97 51.25
CA LYS A 19 -20.45 32.30 52.57
C LYS A 19 -21.78 33.04 52.42
N GLU A 20 -22.86 32.40 52.84
CA GLU A 20 -24.22 32.98 52.76
C GLU A 20 -24.32 34.31 53.54
N SER A 21 -23.66 34.42 54.70
CA SER A 21 -23.62 35.64 55.51
C SER A 21 -23.02 36.84 54.76
N GLU A 22 -22.04 36.61 53.89
CA GLU A 22 -21.43 37.65 53.06
C GLU A 22 -22.32 38.01 51.86
N LEU A 23 -22.98 37.02 51.24
CA LEU A 23 -23.94 37.25 50.16
C LEU A 23 -25.17 38.03 50.64
N ASN A 24 -25.58 37.82 51.89
CA ASN A 24 -26.71 38.51 52.50
C ASN A 24 -26.54 40.03 52.55
N LYS A 25 -25.30 40.52 52.66
CA LYS A 25 -24.98 41.96 52.62
C LYS A 25 -25.37 42.61 51.29
N TYR A 26 -25.44 41.83 50.21
CA TYR A 26 -25.73 42.30 48.86
C TYR A 26 -27.16 42.00 48.38
N ARG A 27 -28.04 41.43 49.24
CA ARG A 27 -29.43 41.06 48.89
C ARG A 27 -30.23 42.16 48.18
N LYS A 28 -30.06 43.42 48.59
CA LYS A 28 -30.77 44.58 47.99
C LYS A 28 -30.36 44.85 46.53
N LEU A 29 -29.20 44.36 46.07
CA LEU A 29 -28.73 44.53 44.69
C LEU A 29 -29.41 43.57 43.72
N PHE A 30 -29.79 42.37 44.18
CA PHE A 30 -30.45 41.36 43.35
C PHE A 30 -31.83 41.80 42.83
N LYS A 31 -32.46 42.79 43.47
CA LYS A 31 -33.76 43.36 43.01
C LYS A 31 -33.60 44.56 42.07
N LYS A 32 -32.38 45.06 41.83
CA LYS A 32 -32.15 46.27 41.02
C LYS A 32 -31.95 45.91 39.54
N LYS A 33 -32.98 46.10 38.71
CA LYS A 33 -32.94 45.84 37.26
C LYS A 33 -31.72 46.47 36.55
N LYS A 34 -31.42 47.74 36.82
CA LYS A 34 -30.23 48.44 36.25
C LYS A 34 -28.89 47.79 36.64
N PHE A 35 -28.80 47.13 37.79
CA PHE A 35 -27.59 46.40 38.20
C PHE A 35 -27.47 45.08 37.45
N LEU A 36 -28.57 44.31 37.41
CA LEU A 36 -28.64 43.03 36.71
C LEU A 36 -28.40 43.14 35.19
N GLN A 37 -28.78 44.28 34.58
CA GLN A 37 -28.46 44.60 33.18
C GLN A 37 -26.94 44.67 32.90
N HIS A 38 -26.11 45.00 33.89
CA HIS A 38 -24.67 45.15 33.72
C HIS A 38 -23.84 44.02 34.37
N PHE A 39 -24.47 43.21 35.22
CA PHE A 39 -23.83 42.09 35.90
C PHE A 39 -24.88 41.06 36.31
N ASN A 40 -24.80 39.87 35.72
CA ASN A 40 -25.62 38.74 36.14
C ASN A 40 -24.85 37.89 37.17
N PRO A 41 -25.22 37.93 38.46
CA PRO A 41 -24.51 37.18 39.51
C PRO A 41 -24.57 35.67 39.29
N LEU A 42 -25.64 35.19 38.65
CA LEU A 42 -25.84 33.77 38.37
C LEU A 42 -24.82 33.26 37.33
N PHE A 43 -24.61 34.00 36.24
CA PHE A 43 -23.56 33.68 35.26
C PHE A 43 -22.17 33.75 35.88
N PHE A 44 -21.87 34.78 36.67
CA PHE A 44 -20.58 34.89 37.33
C PHE A 44 -20.33 33.71 38.28
N ALA A 45 -21.36 33.29 39.03
CA ALA A 45 -21.27 32.13 39.91
C ALA A 45 -21.02 30.83 39.14
N LEU A 46 -21.70 30.63 38.00
CA LEU A 46 -21.47 29.48 37.12
C LEU A 46 -20.07 29.49 36.49
N GLU A 47 -19.61 30.65 36.01
CA GLU A 47 -18.29 30.82 35.38
C GLU A 47 -17.15 30.48 36.35
N ASN A 48 -17.33 30.83 37.62
CA ASN A 48 -16.36 30.57 38.68
C ASN A 48 -16.61 29.25 39.43
N LYS A 49 -17.49 28.38 38.93
CA LYS A 49 -17.81 27.06 39.50
C LYS A 49 -18.18 27.13 41.00
N CYS A 50 -18.96 28.13 41.39
CA CYS A 50 -19.45 28.28 42.76
C CYS A 50 -20.33 27.08 43.19
N SER A 51 -20.50 26.89 44.50
CA SER A 51 -21.22 25.73 45.05
C SER A 51 -22.72 25.74 44.70
N LEU A 52 -23.34 24.55 44.70
CA LEU A 52 -24.79 24.38 44.51
C LEU A 52 -25.60 25.26 45.48
N ASN A 53 -25.16 25.38 46.73
CA ASN A 53 -25.82 26.21 47.74
C ASN A 53 -25.80 27.69 47.36
N THR A 54 -24.68 28.18 46.81
CA THR A 54 -24.56 29.54 46.29
C THR A 54 -25.50 29.76 45.11
N ILE A 55 -25.62 28.80 44.20
CA ILE A 55 -26.56 28.87 43.06
C ILE A 55 -28.01 28.90 43.56
N LYS A 56 -28.42 27.96 44.43
CA LYS A 56 -29.77 27.94 45.03
C LYS A 56 -30.11 29.24 45.74
N PHE A 57 -29.16 29.77 46.51
CA PHE A 57 -29.32 31.06 47.19
C PHE A 57 -29.60 32.21 46.20
N LEU A 58 -28.94 32.24 45.05
CA LEU A 58 -29.17 33.25 44.03
C LEU A 58 -30.57 33.11 43.39
N LEU A 59 -31.02 31.87 43.15
CA LEU A 59 -32.34 31.57 42.60
C LEU A 59 -33.46 31.96 43.57
N ASP A 60 -33.31 31.68 44.87
CA ASP A 60 -34.24 32.07 45.95
C ASP A 60 -34.43 33.59 46.10
N LYS A 61 -33.60 34.40 45.43
CA LYS A 61 -33.67 35.87 45.44
C LYS A 61 -34.25 36.46 44.16
N GLU A 62 -35.05 35.68 43.44
CA GLU A 62 -35.82 36.10 42.26
C GLU A 62 -34.92 36.47 41.05
N ILE A 63 -33.67 36.00 41.02
CA ILE A 63 -32.83 36.13 39.82
C ILE A 63 -33.31 35.08 38.83
N SER A 64 -33.97 35.54 37.76
CA SER A 64 -34.51 34.65 36.74
C SER A 64 -33.41 33.83 36.06
N PRO A 65 -33.53 32.50 35.98
CA PRO A 65 -32.59 31.65 35.22
C PRO A 65 -32.65 31.92 33.70
N ASN A 66 -33.74 32.54 33.23
CA ASN A 66 -33.96 32.91 31.84
C ASN A 66 -33.38 34.29 31.48
N SER A 67 -32.68 34.94 32.41
CA SER A 67 -32.00 36.19 32.12
C SER A 67 -30.89 35.98 31.08
N ILE A 68 -30.95 36.75 30.00
CA ILE A 68 -30.02 36.68 28.87
C ILE A 68 -28.79 37.54 29.16
N GLN A 69 -27.60 37.07 28.78
CA GLN A 69 -26.37 37.87 28.82
C GLN A 69 -25.61 37.82 27.48
N GLU A 70 -25.23 39.00 26.97
CA GLU A 70 -24.35 39.13 25.79
C GLU A 70 -22.94 38.61 26.07
N LYS A 71 -22.39 37.87 25.11
CA LYS A 71 -21.10 37.16 25.17
C LYS A 71 -19.89 38.11 25.04
N THR A 72 -19.80 39.16 25.87
CA THR A 72 -18.75 40.19 25.71
C THR A 72 -17.41 39.84 26.35
N HIS A 73 -17.30 38.81 27.22
CA HIS A 73 -16.05 38.55 27.96
C HIS A 73 -15.66 37.08 28.24
N LEU A 74 -16.26 36.08 27.58
CA LEU A 74 -15.88 34.68 27.78
C LEU A 74 -14.76 34.27 26.81
N SER A 75 -13.69 33.70 27.37
CA SER A 75 -12.42 33.42 26.68
C SER A 75 -12.56 32.63 25.37
N LYS A 76 -11.83 33.08 24.35
CA LYS A 76 -11.88 32.69 22.91
C LYS A 76 -11.55 31.23 22.56
N LYS A 77 -11.51 30.27 23.50
CA LYS A 77 -10.80 28.99 23.27
C LYS A 77 -11.61 27.69 23.15
N GLN A 78 -12.94 27.65 23.26
CA GLN A 78 -13.63 26.35 23.42
C GLN A 78 -14.93 26.06 22.64
N ILE A 79 -15.29 26.86 21.61
CA ILE A 79 -16.41 26.50 20.72
C ILE A 79 -16.07 26.94 19.29
N HIS A 80 -15.98 25.98 18.35
CA HIS A 80 -15.83 26.21 16.91
C HIS A 80 -17.16 26.66 16.28
N THR A 81 -17.67 27.82 16.67
CA THR A 81 -18.79 28.48 15.97
C THR A 81 -18.45 29.95 15.78
N ASN A 82 -18.34 30.38 14.52
CA ASN A 82 -18.01 31.74 14.08
C ASN A 82 -19.15 32.76 14.34
N GLU A 83 -19.76 32.74 15.52
CA GLU A 83 -20.89 33.62 15.85
C GLU A 83 -20.58 34.38 17.15
N ASN A 84 -20.07 35.60 16.97
CA ASN A 84 -19.50 36.41 18.04
C ASN A 84 -20.54 37.07 18.98
N ASN A 85 -21.85 36.89 18.78
CA ASN A 85 -22.89 37.57 19.58
C ASN A 85 -24.10 36.65 19.85
N LEU A 86 -23.91 35.50 20.50
CA LEU A 86 -25.04 34.66 20.94
C LEU A 86 -25.49 35.06 22.36
N GLU A 87 -26.73 35.49 22.47
CA GLU A 87 -27.47 35.76 23.69
C GLU A 87 -27.77 34.45 24.43
N MET A 88 -27.01 34.11 25.48
CA MET A 88 -27.22 32.86 26.24
C MET A 88 -28.03 33.10 27.51
N THR A 89 -28.80 32.09 27.95
CA THR A 89 -29.39 32.04 29.30
C THR A 89 -28.46 31.35 30.29
N ALA A 90 -28.72 31.49 31.60
CA ALA A 90 -27.88 30.85 32.62
C ALA A 90 -27.88 29.32 32.47
N LEU A 91 -29.01 28.75 32.03
CA LEU A 91 -29.14 27.32 31.74
C LEU A 91 -28.27 26.90 30.54
N HIS A 92 -28.30 27.64 29.44
CA HIS A 92 -27.41 27.39 28.29
C HIS A 92 -25.94 27.40 28.71
N PHE A 93 -25.56 28.40 29.50
CA PHE A 93 -24.19 28.53 29.97
C PHE A 93 -23.80 27.36 30.88
N ALA A 94 -24.64 27.00 31.84
CA ALA A 94 -24.42 25.88 32.75
C ALA A 94 -24.23 24.55 32.00
N VAL A 95 -25.06 24.27 30.99
CA VAL A 95 -24.94 23.09 30.13
C VAL A 95 -23.67 23.18 29.27
N SER A 96 -23.35 24.36 28.71
CA SER A 96 -22.19 24.53 27.83
C SER A 96 -20.84 24.25 28.48
N ILE A 97 -20.75 24.47 29.80
CA ILE A 97 -19.56 24.20 30.61
C ILE A 97 -19.60 22.81 31.28
N ASN A 98 -20.61 21.98 30.98
CA ASN A 98 -20.89 20.70 31.63
C ASN A 98 -20.88 20.83 33.17
N SER A 99 -21.70 21.75 33.69
CA SER A 99 -21.93 21.89 35.14
C SER A 99 -22.53 20.61 35.72
N SER A 100 -22.47 20.46 37.04
CA SER A 100 -23.03 19.28 37.70
C SER A 100 -24.54 19.14 37.45
N THR A 101 -25.02 17.90 37.38
CA THR A 101 -26.44 17.60 37.11
C THR A 101 -27.37 18.26 38.15
N GLU A 102 -26.90 18.44 39.38
CA GLU A 102 -27.65 19.10 40.46
C GLU A 102 -27.78 20.60 40.24
N ILE A 103 -26.75 21.27 39.70
CA ILE A 103 -26.82 22.69 39.35
C ILE A 103 -27.80 22.90 38.19
N ILE A 104 -27.72 22.05 37.17
CA ILE A 104 -28.64 22.10 36.03
C ILE A 104 -30.08 21.83 36.50
N SER A 105 -30.27 20.84 37.38
CA SER A 105 -31.59 20.56 37.99
C SER A 105 -32.10 21.76 38.77
N ALA A 106 -31.27 22.40 39.60
CA ALA A 106 -31.69 23.58 40.36
C ALA A 106 -32.10 24.75 39.45
N LEU A 107 -31.41 24.95 38.33
CA LEU A 107 -31.78 25.97 37.34
C LEU A 107 -33.12 25.66 36.65
N LEU A 108 -33.38 24.38 36.34
CA LEU A 108 -34.64 23.92 35.75
C LEU A 108 -35.80 24.04 36.74
N ASP A 109 -35.62 23.58 37.98
CA ASP A 109 -36.62 23.64 39.05
C ASP A 109 -37.01 25.10 39.39
N ALA A 110 -36.09 26.05 39.19
CA ALA A 110 -36.35 27.48 39.34
C ALA A 110 -37.05 28.13 38.11
N GLY A 111 -37.51 27.33 37.15
CA GLY A 111 -38.23 27.79 35.96
C GLY A 111 -37.34 28.16 34.77
N GLY A 112 -36.13 27.62 34.71
CA GLY A 112 -35.26 27.73 33.53
C GLY A 112 -35.90 27.06 32.32
N ASP A 113 -36.14 27.81 31.25
CA ASP A 113 -36.75 27.29 30.02
C ASP A 113 -35.66 26.68 29.13
N PRO A 114 -35.67 25.34 28.92
CA PRO A 114 -34.66 24.66 28.11
C PRO A 114 -34.86 24.85 26.60
N ASN A 115 -36.01 25.37 26.17
CA ASN A 115 -36.38 25.53 24.76
C ASN A 115 -36.06 26.92 24.20
N LEU A 116 -35.70 27.89 25.06
CA LEU A 116 -35.16 29.16 24.60
C LEU A 116 -33.97 28.90 23.66
N LEU A 117 -33.92 29.63 22.55
CA LEU A 117 -32.88 29.43 21.54
C LEU A 117 -31.81 30.52 21.66
N SER A 118 -30.57 30.08 21.90
CA SER A 118 -29.36 30.89 21.78
C SER A 118 -28.58 30.46 20.53
N GLY A 119 -29.24 30.55 19.36
CA GLY A 119 -28.86 29.79 18.17
C GLY A 119 -29.27 28.30 18.29
N PHE A 120 -28.90 27.65 19.40
CA PHE A 120 -29.27 26.27 19.74
C PHE A 120 -30.07 26.21 21.05
N SER A 121 -30.83 25.13 21.28
CA SER A 121 -31.49 24.89 22.58
C SER A 121 -30.54 24.25 23.59
N CYS A 122 -30.92 24.21 24.87
CA CYS A 122 -30.13 23.55 25.91
C CYS A 122 -29.88 22.06 25.61
N LEU A 123 -30.87 21.37 25.02
CA LEU A 123 -30.73 19.97 24.62
C LEU A 123 -29.67 19.77 23.53
N HIS A 124 -29.61 20.66 22.54
CA HIS A 124 -28.56 20.63 21.51
C HIS A 124 -27.17 20.84 22.12
N TYR A 125 -27.03 21.80 23.03
CA TYR A 125 -25.76 22.03 23.74
C TYR A 125 -25.35 20.81 24.56
N ALA A 126 -26.28 20.18 25.27
CA ALA A 126 -26.00 18.98 26.06
C ALA A 126 -25.48 17.83 25.17
N ILE A 127 -26.08 17.65 23.99
CA ILE A 127 -25.64 16.66 23.02
C ILE A 127 -24.26 17.02 22.45
N TYR A 128 -24.05 18.25 21.99
CA TYR A 128 -22.77 18.69 21.43
C TYR A 128 -21.62 18.61 22.45
N LYS A 129 -21.90 18.94 23.72
CA LYS A 129 -20.93 18.87 24.81
C LYS A 129 -20.78 17.48 25.42
N LYS A 130 -21.49 16.48 24.88
CA LYS A 130 -21.51 15.10 25.36
C LYS A 130 -21.76 15.03 26.87
N SER A 131 -22.74 15.79 27.34
CA SER A 131 -23.16 15.78 28.75
C SER A 131 -23.59 14.36 29.14
N ASN A 132 -23.51 14.05 30.44
CA ASN A 132 -23.89 12.72 30.94
C ASN A 132 -25.39 12.42 30.70
N TYR A 133 -25.73 11.13 30.72
CA TYR A 133 -27.09 10.63 30.51
C TYR A 133 -28.12 11.33 31.41
N GLU A 134 -27.80 11.48 32.71
CA GLU A 134 -28.71 12.11 33.68
C GLU A 134 -29.00 13.58 33.37
N THR A 135 -28.04 14.34 32.86
CA THR A 135 -28.26 15.74 32.45
C THR A 135 -29.22 15.82 31.27
N ILE A 136 -29.01 14.98 30.24
CA ILE A 136 -29.88 14.94 29.06
C ILE A 136 -31.29 14.51 29.47
N LYS A 137 -31.40 13.48 30.32
CA LYS A 137 -32.66 13.00 30.87
C LYS A 137 -33.39 14.10 31.63
N LYS A 138 -32.69 14.82 32.52
CA LYS A 138 -33.31 15.90 33.30
C LYS A 138 -33.83 17.03 32.42
N LEU A 139 -33.07 17.41 31.39
CA LEU A 139 -33.52 18.40 30.41
C LEU A 139 -34.81 17.97 29.71
N LEU A 140 -34.90 16.70 29.30
CA LEU A 140 -36.11 16.14 28.67
C LEU A 140 -37.30 16.06 29.63
N GLU A 141 -37.08 15.60 30.87
CA GLU A 141 -38.10 15.58 31.94
C GLU A 141 -38.66 16.97 32.24
N SER A 142 -37.82 18.00 32.15
CA SER A 142 -38.23 19.41 32.31
C SER A 142 -38.86 20.03 31.05
N GLY A 143 -39.18 19.23 30.03
CA GLY A 143 -39.94 19.67 28.86
C GLY A 143 -39.10 20.19 27.70
N SER A 144 -37.81 19.83 27.60
CA SER A 144 -37.04 20.10 26.39
C SER A 144 -37.68 19.42 25.17
N ASP A 145 -37.86 20.13 24.07
CA ASP A 145 -38.37 19.56 22.82
C ASP A 145 -37.26 18.79 22.08
N PRO A 146 -37.36 17.45 21.97
CA PRO A 146 -36.37 16.65 21.24
C PRO A 146 -36.47 16.80 19.71
N ASN A 147 -37.44 17.56 19.22
CA ASN A 147 -37.65 17.87 17.81
C ASN A 147 -37.29 19.32 17.46
N GLN A 148 -36.83 20.11 18.43
CA GLN A 148 -36.47 21.50 18.25
C GLN A 148 -35.43 21.64 17.13
N ILE A 149 -35.61 22.62 16.25
CA ILE A 149 -34.64 22.96 15.20
C ILE A 149 -33.94 24.25 15.64
N PRO A 150 -32.60 24.36 15.50
CA PRO A 150 -31.87 25.56 15.89
C PRO A 150 -32.17 26.75 14.96
N LEU A 151 -32.06 27.97 15.50
CA LEU A 151 -32.12 29.22 14.74
C LEU A 151 -30.79 29.41 14.01
N VAL A 152 -30.67 28.87 12.80
CA VAL A 152 -29.49 29.08 11.94
C VAL A 152 -29.94 29.79 10.67
N HIS A 153 -29.39 30.99 10.40
CA HIS A 153 -29.62 31.69 9.15
C HIS A 153 -28.87 30.99 8.00
N SER A 154 -29.42 29.91 7.43
CA SER A 154 -28.85 29.27 6.24
C SER A 154 -29.87 29.06 5.14
N THR A 155 -29.57 29.60 3.97
CA THR A 155 -30.41 29.78 2.76
C THR A 155 -30.56 28.55 1.86
N LYS A 156 -30.58 27.31 2.37
CA LYS A 156 -30.73 26.11 1.49
C LYS A 156 -31.56 24.98 2.12
N LYS A 157 -32.47 24.45 1.29
CA LYS A 157 -33.24 23.17 1.35
C LYS A 157 -33.64 22.65 2.74
N ILE A 158 -34.95 22.47 2.93
CA ILE A 158 -35.64 21.87 4.09
C ILE A 158 -34.99 20.54 4.57
N GLU A 159 -34.40 19.75 3.66
CA GLU A 159 -33.68 18.50 3.96
C GLU A 159 -32.52 18.66 4.96
N LEU A 160 -31.81 19.80 4.94
CA LEU A 160 -30.68 20.09 5.84
C LEU A 160 -31.12 20.50 7.27
N GLU A 161 -32.41 20.79 7.48
CA GLU A 161 -32.92 21.18 8.80
C GLU A 161 -33.28 19.95 9.65
N VAL A 162 -33.69 18.85 9.02
CA VAL A 162 -34.04 17.60 9.73
C VAL A 162 -32.82 17.00 10.44
N THR A 163 -31.64 17.06 9.83
CA THR A 163 -30.39 16.55 10.41
C THR A 163 -29.87 17.41 11.57
N LYS A 164 -30.43 18.61 11.77
CA LYS A 164 -30.08 19.47 12.92
C LYS A 164 -30.88 19.13 14.18
N LYS A 165 -31.84 18.21 14.11
CA LYS A 165 -32.60 17.78 15.30
C LYS A 165 -31.67 17.07 16.28
N PRO A 166 -31.98 17.14 17.60
CA PRO A 166 -31.23 16.49 18.67
C PRO A 166 -30.84 15.03 18.38
N ILE A 167 -31.76 14.20 17.88
CA ILE A 167 -31.50 12.77 17.64
C ILE A 167 -30.46 12.51 16.54
N TYR A 168 -30.43 13.31 15.47
CA TYR A 168 -29.42 13.19 14.42
C TYR A 168 -28.06 13.65 14.94
N LEU A 169 -28.03 14.78 15.63
CA LEU A 169 -26.80 15.28 16.26
C LEU A 169 -26.25 14.31 17.31
N ALA A 170 -27.11 13.59 18.04
CA ALA A 170 -26.67 12.58 18.99
C ALA A 170 -25.90 11.45 18.30
N ILE A 171 -26.37 11.00 17.13
CA ILE A 171 -25.68 10.02 16.30
C ILE A 171 -24.34 10.58 15.78
N GLU A 172 -24.33 11.79 15.19
CA GLU A 172 -23.10 12.41 14.67
C GLU A 172 -22.04 12.60 15.76
N ASN A 173 -22.47 12.93 16.98
CA ASN A 173 -21.60 13.14 18.13
C ASN A 173 -21.24 11.85 18.89
N GLN A 174 -21.52 10.66 18.34
CA GLN A 174 -21.19 9.36 18.93
C GLN A 174 -21.79 9.14 20.33
N HIS A 175 -23.04 9.55 20.53
CA HIS A 175 -23.76 9.21 21.77
C HIS A 175 -24.16 7.72 21.76
N PRO A 176 -24.17 7.05 22.93
CA PRO A 176 -24.54 5.64 23.01
C PRO A 176 -26.03 5.44 22.69
N ALA A 177 -26.39 4.21 22.29
CA ALA A 177 -27.78 3.82 22.01
C ALA A 177 -28.79 4.19 23.11
N GLN A 178 -28.36 4.22 24.38
CA GLN A 178 -29.20 4.64 25.52
C GLN A 178 -29.70 6.09 25.39
N VAL A 179 -28.88 7.02 24.88
CA VAL A 179 -29.30 8.41 24.67
C VAL A 179 -30.24 8.52 23.47
N ILE A 180 -30.02 7.71 22.43
CA ILE A 180 -30.93 7.65 21.27
C ILE A 180 -32.29 7.12 21.70
N GLN A 181 -32.33 6.02 22.48
CA GLN A 181 -33.55 5.47 23.08
C GLN A 181 -34.26 6.51 23.94
N LEU A 182 -33.53 7.20 24.81
CA LEU A 182 -34.09 8.25 25.67
C LEU A 182 -34.76 9.37 24.84
N LEU A 183 -34.13 9.83 23.76
CA LEU A 183 -34.75 10.84 22.89
C LEU A 183 -36.04 10.30 22.24
N ILE A 184 -36.07 9.03 21.85
CA ILE A 184 -37.24 8.36 21.27
C ILE A 184 -38.36 8.23 22.31
N ASP A 185 -38.04 7.84 23.55
CA ASP A 185 -39.01 7.73 24.66
C ASP A 185 -39.70 9.08 24.92
N PHE A 186 -38.97 10.18 24.76
CA PHE A 186 -39.49 11.54 24.83
C PHE A 186 -40.09 12.06 23.51
N LYS A 187 -40.46 11.17 22.58
CA LYS A 187 -41.16 11.46 21.32
C LYS A 187 -40.33 12.22 20.28
N ALA A 188 -39.03 11.96 20.19
CA ALA A 188 -38.25 12.36 19.03
C ALA A 188 -38.82 11.75 17.74
N LYS A 189 -39.00 12.57 16.71
CA LYS A 189 -39.53 12.15 15.40
C LYS A 189 -38.45 11.44 14.60
N ILE A 190 -38.58 10.13 14.49
CA ILE A 190 -37.64 9.24 13.79
C ILE A 190 -37.90 9.08 12.29
N ASN A 191 -39.10 9.42 11.81
CA ASN A 191 -39.50 9.41 10.39
C ASN A 191 -39.04 8.16 9.60
N LEU A 192 -39.76 7.05 9.73
CA LEU A 192 -39.44 5.77 9.05
C LEU A 192 -39.32 5.89 7.51
N LEU A 193 -40.07 6.82 6.90
CA LEU A 193 -40.24 6.90 5.45
C LEU A 193 -39.51 8.08 4.77
N HIS A 194 -39.07 9.09 5.52
CA HIS A 194 -38.52 10.32 4.94
C HIS A 194 -37.03 10.19 4.68
N ILE A 195 -36.58 10.70 3.54
CA ILE A 195 -35.16 10.73 3.15
C ILE A 195 -34.51 12.05 3.63
N PRO A 196 -33.29 12.03 4.22
CA PRO A 196 -32.57 10.83 4.64
C PRO A 196 -33.16 10.24 5.93
N ASN A 197 -33.32 8.90 5.96
CA ASN A 197 -33.90 8.23 7.13
C ASN A 197 -32.85 8.08 8.26
N LEU A 198 -33.29 7.93 9.50
CA LEU A 198 -32.41 7.88 10.67
C LEU A 198 -31.41 6.71 10.63
N LEU A 199 -31.80 5.56 10.06
CA LEU A 199 -30.94 4.38 9.91
C LEU A 199 -29.76 4.66 8.96
N HIS A 200 -29.99 5.25 7.78
CA HIS A 200 -28.90 5.60 6.85
C HIS A 200 -27.94 6.62 7.48
N HIS A 201 -28.50 7.58 8.21
CA HIS A 201 -27.70 8.55 8.94
C HIS A 201 -26.83 7.86 10.02
N ALA A 202 -27.41 6.92 10.78
CA ALA A 202 -26.67 6.09 11.71
C ALA A 202 -25.56 5.29 11.02
N CYS A 203 -25.85 4.58 9.93
CA CYS A 203 -24.86 3.76 9.22
C CYS A 203 -23.64 4.56 8.72
N ARG A 204 -23.86 5.84 8.40
CA ARG A 204 -22.81 6.74 7.91
C ARG A 204 -21.96 7.33 9.03
N PHE A 205 -22.58 7.68 10.14
CA PHE A 205 -21.93 8.50 11.16
C PHE A 205 -21.63 7.76 12.46
N SER A 206 -22.35 6.71 12.82
CA SER A 206 -22.10 5.94 14.04
C SER A 206 -21.38 4.63 13.75
N SER A 207 -20.57 4.17 14.71
CA SER A 207 -19.98 2.83 14.73
C SER A 207 -20.61 1.90 15.79
N ASP A 208 -21.60 2.39 16.56
CA ASP A 208 -22.23 1.65 17.66
C ASP A 208 -23.27 0.65 17.15
N SER A 209 -22.93 -0.64 17.22
CA SER A 209 -23.78 -1.78 16.86
C SER A 209 -25.16 -1.74 17.51
N GLU A 210 -25.26 -1.24 18.75
CA GLU A 210 -26.53 -1.19 19.49
C GLU A 210 -27.51 -0.17 18.91
N ILE A 211 -27.00 0.91 18.30
CA ILE A 211 -27.86 1.88 17.60
C ILE A 211 -28.50 1.21 16.37
N PHE A 212 -27.75 0.39 15.63
CA PHE A 212 -28.30 -0.34 14.49
C PHE A 212 -29.36 -1.34 14.93
N LYS A 213 -29.08 -2.16 15.96
CA LYS A 213 -30.05 -3.11 16.54
C LYS A 213 -31.32 -2.39 16.98
N LEU A 214 -31.18 -1.26 17.68
CA LEU A 214 -32.32 -0.45 18.12
C LEU A 214 -33.16 0.03 16.95
N LEU A 215 -32.55 0.68 15.96
CA LEU A 215 -33.29 1.23 14.82
C LEU A 215 -33.96 0.12 13.99
N LEU A 216 -33.31 -1.02 13.79
CA LEU A 216 -33.92 -2.16 13.09
C LEU A 216 -35.08 -2.75 13.89
N TYR A 217 -34.96 -2.87 15.21
CA TYR A 217 -36.05 -3.31 16.10
C TYR A 217 -37.27 -2.37 16.05
N LEU A 218 -37.05 -1.07 15.86
CA LEU A 218 -38.10 -0.07 15.68
C LEU A 218 -38.79 -0.12 14.30
N GLY A 219 -38.39 -1.05 13.42
CA GLY A 219 -39.02 -1.29 12.13
C GLY A 219 -38.45 -0.46 10.98
N PHE A 220 -37.23 0.07 11.11
CA PHE A 220 -36.52 0.59 9.94
C PHE A 220 -36.18 -0.55 8.98
N ASP A 221 -36.47 -0.33 7.71
CA ASP A 221 -36.17 -1.29 6.64
C ASP A 221 -34.65 -1.37 6.40
N SER A 222 -34.10 -2.57 6.53
CA SER A 222 -32.68 -2.90 6.38
C SER A 222 -32.21 -2.87 4.91
N ASP A 223 -33.13 -2.84 3.95
CA ASP A 223 -32.85 -2.88 2.51
C ASP A 223 -33.36 -1.66 1.74
N ARG A 224 -34.18 -0.79 2.36
CA ARG A 224 -34.69 0.42 1.71
C ARG A 224 -33.54 1.28 1.18
N PRO A 225 -33.44 1.53 -0.14
CA PRO A 225 -32.37 2.37 -0.66
C PRO A 225 -32.68 3.86 -0.47
N ASP A 226 -31.69 4.61 0.03
CA ASP A 226 -31.64 6.08 -0.02
C ASP A 226 -30.34 6.51 -0.72
N HIS A 227 -30.39 6.53 -2.05
CA HIS A 227 -29.23 6.37 -2.94
C HIS A 227 -28.56 5.01 -2.76
N LYS A 228 -28.06 4.69 -1.56
CA LYS A 228 -27.49 3.40 -1.16
C LYS A 228 -28.38 2.69 -0.15
N ALA A 229 -28.36 1.36 -0.10
CA ALA A 229 -29.01 0.63 1.00
C ALA A 229 -28.15 0.69 2.28
N PRO A 230 -28.75 0.47 3.48
CA PRO A 230 -28.02 0.51 4.75
C PRO A 230 -26.78 -0.38 4.78
N LEU A 231 -26.87 -1.59 4.22
CA LEU A 231 -25.74 -2.53 4.17
C LEU A 231 -24.56 -1.98 3.33
N HIS A 232 -24.80 -1.23 2.25
CA HIS A 232 -23.71 -0.56 1.52
C HIS A 232 -23.00 0.49 2.38
N LEU A 233 -23.75 1.24 3.18
CA LEU A 233 -23.18 2.27 4.06
C LEU A 233 -22.35 1.63 5.17
N ILE A 234 -22.84 0.55 5.78
CA ILE A 234 -22.09 -0.22 6.77
C ILE A 234 -20.79 -0.76 6.17
N CYS A 235 -20.86 -1.41 5.00
CA CYS A 235 -19.67 -1.93 4.34
C CYS A 235 -18.68 -0.84 3.89
N GLN A 236 -19.13 0.40 3.72
CA GLN A 236 -18.28 1.53 3.33
C GLN A 236 -17.65 2.26 4.52
N TYR A 237 -18.40 2.45 5.61
CA TYR A 237 -18.00 3.32 6.71
C TYR A 237 -17.64 2.55 7.98
N ASN A 238 -18.27 1.38 8.22
CA ASN A 238 -18.13 0.61 9.46
C ASN A 238 -18.18 -0.92 9.22
N PRO A 239 -17.27 -1.50 8.39
CA PRO A 239 -17.33 -2.89 7.93
C PRO A 239 -16.86 -3.90 9.00
N THR A 240 -17.41 -3.84 10.21
CA THR A 240 -17.13 -4.83 11.27
C THR A 240 -17.98 -6.08 11.06
N LEU A 241 -17.48 -7.23 11.50
CA LEU A 241 -18.20 -8.50 11.43
C LEU A 241 -19.55 -8.43 12.14
N GLU A 242 -19.62 -7.76 13.30
CA GLU A 242 -20.86 -7.59 14.05
C GLU A 242 -21.88 -6.75 13.27
N ASN A 243 -21.47 -5.60 12.73
CA ASN A 243 -22.38 -4.76 11.96
C ASN A 243 -22.89 -5.48 10.73
N ILE A 244 -22.03 -6.16 9.98
CA ILE A 244 -22.46 -6.91 8.79
C ILE A 244 -23.44 -8.02 9.18
N LYS A 245 -23.20 -8.75 10.27
CA LYS A 245 -24.14 -9.76 10.80
C LYS A 245 -25.51 -9.18 11.08
N ILE A 246 -25.58 -8.07 11.82
CA ILE A 246 -26.84 -7.41 12.19
C ILE A 246 -27.70 -7.13 10.95
N PHE A 247 -27.11 -6.54 9.90
CA PHE A 247 -27.87 -6.19 8.69
C PHE A 247 -28.25 -7.42 7.85
N ILE A 248 -27.36 -8.41 7.73
CA ILE A 248 -27.65 -9.66 7.01
C ILE A 248 -28.76 -10.46 7.70
N GLU A 249 -28.70 -10.59 9.02
CA GLU A 249 -29.73 -11.27 9.82
C GLU A 249 -31.07 -10.51 9.80
N SER A 250 -31.03 -9.19 9.61
CA SER A 250 -32.21 -8.34 9.41
C SER A 250 -32.74 -8.34 7.98
N GLY A 251 -32.23 -9.21 7.10
CA GLY A 251 -32.75 -9.42 5.75
C GLY A 251 -32.23 -8.46 4.68
N ALA A 252 -31.18 -7.68 4.94
CA ALA A 252 -30.61 -6.77 3.94
C ALA A 252 -30.12 -7.53 2.70
N ASN A 253 -30.31 -6.95 1.51
CA ASN A 253 -29.86 -7.57 0.27
C ASN A 253 -28.34 -7.44 0.12
N LYS A 254 -27.63 -8.51 0.48
CA LYS A 254 -26.17 -8.67 0.29
C LYS A 254 -25.66 -8.49 -1.14
N ASN A 255 -26.54 -8.61 -2.14
CA ASN A 255 -26.24 -8.44 -3.55
C ASN A 255 -26.89 -7.17 -4.15
N GLY A 256 -27.48 -6.31 -3.32
CA GLY A 256 -28.03 -5.04 -3.78
C GLY A 256 -26.96 -4.23 -4.50
N GLN A 257 -27.29 -3.62 -5.63
CA GLN A 257 -26.31 -2.93 -6.46
C GLN A 257 -26.71 -1.46 -6.68
N ASP A 258 -26.14 -0.55 -5.90
CA ASP A 258 -26.12 0.89 -6.19
C ASP A 258 -24.73 1.25 -6.74
N LYS A 259 -24.52 0.94 -8.02
CA LYS A 259 -23.22 0.89 -8.73
C LYS A 259 -22.30 -0.23 -8.22
N LYS A 260 -22.03 -0.25 -6.91
CA LYS A 260 -21.24 -1.26 -6.19
C LYS A 260 -22.14 -2.16 -5.35
N THR A 261 -21.74 -3.41 -5.14
CA THR A 261 -22.35 -4.28 -4.12
C THR A 261 -21.72 -4.01 -2.75
N PRO A 262 -22.34 -4.43 -1.63
CA PRO A 262 -21.71 -4.35 -0.31
C PRO A 262 -20.31 -4.99 -0.27
N LEU A 263 -20.12 -6.11 -0.97
CA LEU A 263 -18.82 -6.79 -1.08
C LEU A 263 -17.77 -5.93 -1.79
N HIS A 264 -18.14 -5.14 -2.80
CA HIS A 264 -17.21 -4.20 -3.44
C HIS A 264 -16.73 -3.11 -2.48
N TYR A 265 -17.57 -2.66 -1.55
CA TYR A 265 -17.18 -1.67 -0.54
C TYR A 265 -16.17 -2.25 0.45
N ILE A 266 -16.47 -3.44 1.00
CA ILE A 266 -15.52 -4.14 1.89
C ILE A 266 -14.17 -4.33 1.19
N CYS A 267 -14.16 -4.82 -0.05
CA CYS A 267 -12.92 -5.10 -0.77
C CYS A 267 -12.13 -3.84 -1.18
N SER A 268 -12.74 -2.65 -1.15
CA SER A 268 -12.08 -1.40 -1.52
C SER A 268 -11.25 -0.76 -0.40
N GLU A 269 -11.32 -1.31 0.81
CA GLU A 269 -10.48 -0.91 1.93
C GLU A 269 -9.01 -1.29 1.69
N GLN A 270 -8.09 -0.50 2.25
CA GLN A 270 -6.66 -0.80 2.16
C GLN A 270 -6.30 -2.10 2.88
N GLU A 271 -6.95 -2.37 4.01
CA GLU A 271 -6.76 -3.55 4.83
C GLU A 271 -8.12 -4.16 5.17
N VAL A 272 -8.48 -5.21 4.44
CA VAL A 272 -9.79 -5.84 4.56
C VAL A 272 -9.83 -6.77 5.77
N ASN A 273 -10.83 -6.60 6.62
CA ASN A 273 -11.09 -7.55 7.69
C ASN A 273 -11.53 -8.91 7.09
N PHE A 274 -10.63 -9.89 7.14
CA PHE A 274 -10.82 -11.20 6.53
C PHE A 274 -12.10 -11.90 7.00
N GLU A 275 -12.39 -11.88 8.31
CA GLU A 275 -13.59 -12.53 8.87
C GLU A 275 -14.88 -11.88 8.39
N SER A 276 -14.89 -10.56 8.22
CA SER A 276 -16.05 -9.81 7.70
C SER A 276 -16.33 -10.14 6.24
N LEU A 277 -15.27 -10.20 5.41
CA LEU A 277 -15.36 -10.62 4.01
C LEU A 277 -15.82 -12.07 3.89
N LYS A 278 -15.21 -12.97 4.68
CA LYS A 278 -15.54 -14.40 4.70
C LYS A 278 -16.99 -14.63 5.11
N PHE A 279 -17.46 -13.94 6.14
CA PHE A 279 -18.85 -14.03 6.59
C PHE A 279 -19.83 -13.56 5.51
N LEU A 280 -19.57 -12.42 4.87
CA LEU A 280 -20.46 -11.88 3.83
C LEU A 280 -20.56 -12.84 2.63
N ILE A 281 -19.43 -13.42 2.19
CA ILE A 281 -19.39 -14.41 1.11
C ILE A 281 -20.11 -15.70 1.51
N ASN A 282 -19.83 -16.25 2.69
CA ASN A 282 -20.50 -17.46 3.18
C ASN A 282 -22.01 -17.26 3.41
N SER A 283 -22.44 -16.01 3.62
CA SER A 283 -23.86 -15.64 3.67
C SER A 283 -24.51 -15.58 2.28
N GLY A 284 -23.75 -15.81 1.20
CA GLY A 284 -24.22 -15.86 -0.18
C GLY A 284 -24.03 -14.57 -0.98
N ALA A 285 -23.10 -13.70 -0.58
CA ALA A 285 -22.74 -12.54 -1.41
C ALA A 285 -22.01 -13.00 -2.67
N ASP A 286 -22.47 -12.51 -3.82
CA ASP A 286 -21.96 -12.87 -5.13
C ASP A 286 -20.70 -12.05 -5.47
N PHE A 287 -19.56 -12.72 -5.47
CA PHE A 287 -18.26 -12.13 -5.79
C PHE A 287 -17.96 -12.05 -7.29
N SER A 288 -18.88 -12.49 -8.15
CA SER A 288 -18.77 -12.38 -9.61
C SER A 288 -19.39 -11.09 -10.17
N LEU A 289 -20.25 -10.43 -9.38
CA LEU A 289 -20.88 -9.16 -9.76
C LEU A 289 -19.85 -8.07 -10.02
N GLN A 290 -20.17 -7.15 -10.93
CA GLN A 290 -19.25 -6.11 -11.38
C GLN A 290 -19.84 -4.71 -11.28
N ASP A 291 -19.07 -3.78 -10.70
CA ASP A 291 -19.32 -2.33 -10.80
C ASP A 291 -18.57 -1.67 -11.99
N ARG A 292 -18.12 -2.51 -12.94
CA ARG A 292 -16.97 -2.43 -13.85
C ARG A 292 -15.81 -3.30 -13.37
N ARG A 293 -15.51 -3.30 -12.07
CA ARG A 293 -14.54 -4.20 -11.42
C ARG A 293 -15.28 -5.28 -10.66
N THR A 294 -14.64 -6.42 -10.46
CA THR A 294 -15.04 -7.41 -9.46
C THR A 294 -14.40 -7.09 -8.10
N PRO A 295 -14.90 -7.65 -6.98
CA PRO A 295 -14.25 -7.56 -5.68
C PRO A 295 -12.77 -8.00 -5.70
N LEU A 296 -12.41 -9.00 -6.52
CA LEU A 296 -11.03 -9.46 -6.68
C LEU A 296 -10.10 -8.36 -7.21
N HIS A 297 -10.54 -7.52 -8.15
CA HIS A 297 -9.74 -6.39 -8.63
C HIS A 297 -9.41 -5.37 -7.53
N TYR A 298 -10.31 -5.20 -6.55
CA TYR A 298 -10.08 -4.29 -5.43
C TYR A 298 -9.09 -4.88 -4.43
N LEU A 299 -9.25 -6.15 -4.06
CA LEU A 299 -8.33 -6.83 -3.14
C LEU A 299 -6.89 -6.82 -3.64
N CYS A 300 -6.68 -7.01 -4.95
CA CYS A 300 -5.34 -7.03 -5.55
C CYS A 300 -4.60 -5.68 -5.54
N GLN A 301 -5.22 -4.57 -5.08
CA GLN A 301 -4.54 -3.27 -5.01
C GLN A 301 -3.61 -3.14 -3.80
N SER A 302 -3.77 -3.95 -2.75
CA SER A 302 -2.96 -3.86 -1.54
C SER A 302 -2.43 -5.21 -1.07
N TYR A 303 -1.14 -5.27 -0.76
CA TYR A 303 -0.43 -6.46 -0.29
C TYR A 303 -1.02 -7.03 0.99
N LYS A 304 -1.63 -6.17 1.83
CA LYS A 304 -2.31 -6.54 3.08
C LYS A 304 -3.49 -7.49 2.87
N ASN A 305 -4.03 -7.53 1.66
CA ASN A 305 -5.22 -8.31 1.33
C ASN A 305 -4.89 -9.71 0.77
N LEU A 306 -3.65 -10.20 0.88
CA LEU A 306 -3.23 -11.50 0.34
C LEU A 306 -4.15 -12.66 0.75
N GLU A 307 -4.51 -12.75 2.04
CA GLU A 307 -5.37 -13.83 2.53
C GLU A 307 -6.79 -13.73 1.95
N CYS A 308 -7.31 -12.51 1.77
CA CYS A 308 -8.59 -12.28 1.09
C CYS A 308 -8.51 -12.70 -0.40
N VAL A 309 -7.42 -12.36 -1.09
CA VAL A 309 -7.19 -12.76 -2.49
C VAL A 309 -7.15 -14.29 -2.61
N LYS A 310 -6.35 -14.97 -1.77
CA LYS A 310 -6.28 -16.44 -1.74
C LYS A 310 -7.66 -17.07 -1.54
N TYR A 311 -8.44 -16.54 -0.60
CA TYR A 311 -9.77 -17.06 -0.31
C TYR A 311 -10.73 -16.94 -1.49
N LEU A 312 -10.84 -15.75 -2.13
CA LEU A 312 -11.72 -15.59 -3.30
C LEU A 312 -11.30 -16.48 -4.48
N VAL A 313 -9.99 -16.55 -4.76
CA VAL A 313 -9.47 -17.37 -5.87
C VAL A 313 -9.72 -18.86 -5.61
N ASN A 314 -9.53 -19.33 -4.37
CA ASN A 314 -9.81 -20.72 -4.00
C ASN A 314 -11.31 -21.06 -4.05
N LEU A 315 -12.20 -20.07 -3.94
CA LEU A 315 -13.64 -20.22 -4.18
C LEU A 315 -14.02 -20.18 -5.67
N GLY A 316 -13.05 -20.01 -6.57
CA GLY A 316 -13.26 -20.01 -8.02
C GLY A 316 -13.48 -18.62 -8.63
N ALA A 317 -13.05 -17.54 -7.97
CA ALA A 317 -13.06 -16.22 -8.60
C ALA A 317 -12.18 -16.19 -9.86
N ASP A 318 -12.73 -15.69 -10.97
CA ASP A 318 -12.01 -15.58 -12.24
C ASP A 318 -10.86 -14.56 -12.13
N VAL A 319 -9.62 -15.06 -12.18
CA VAL A 319 -8.39 -14.26 -12.10
C VAL A 319 -8.08 -13.48 -13.38
N ASN A 320 -8.78 -13.77 -14.48
CA ASN A 320 -8.59 -13.15 -15.79
C ASN A 320 -9.72 -12.20 -16.19
N ILE A 321 -10.70 -11.99 -15.29
CA ILE A 321 -11.82 -11.07 -15.50
C ILE A 321 -11.34 -9.63 -15.76
N ARG A 322 -12.09 -8.85 -16.54
CA ARG A 322 -11.59 -7.57 -17.09
C ARG A 322 -12.49 -6.37 -16.80
N ASP A 323 -11.93 -5.33 -16.19
CA ASP A 323 -12.48 -3.96 -16.12
C ASP A 323 -11.94 -3.02 -17.22
N ASN A 324 -11.46 -3.61 -18.32
CA ASN A 324 -10.29 -3.22 -19.13
C ASN A 324 -8.99 -3.85 -18.65
N LYS A 325 -8.63 -3.74 -17.37
CA LYS A 325 -7.46 -4.38 -16.74
C LYS A 325 -7.89 -5.67 -16.03
N THR A 326 -6.94 -6.55 -15.74
CA THR A 326 -7.18 -7.78 -14.95
C THR A 326 -6.76 -7.59 -13.50
N PRO A 327 -7.20 -8.45 -12.55
CA PRO A 327 -6.66 -8.46 -11.17
C PRO A 327 -5.13 -8.44 -11.12
N LEU A 328 -4.45 -9.17 -12.00
CA LEU A 328 -2.98 -9.17 -12.11
C LEU A 328 -2.41 -7.78 -12.45
N HIS A 329 -3.07 -6.98 -13.30
CA HIS A 329 -2.63 -5.60 -13.58
C HIS A 329 -2.72 -4.71 -12.32
N PHE A 330 -3.76 -4.88 -11.51
CA PHE A 330 -3.90 -4.16 -10.23
C PHE A 330 -2.82 -4.59 -9.24
N ALA A 331 -2.54 -5.89 -9.14
CA ALA A 331 -1.43 -6.39 -8.34
C ALA A 331 -0.09 -5.75 -8.76
N CYS A 332 0.23 -5.75 -10.06
CA CYS A 332 1.45 -5.15 -10.60
C CYS A 332 1.55 -3.62 -10.48
N SER A 333 0.51 -2.93 -10.01
CA SER A 333 0.56 -1.46 -9.83
C SER A 333 1.37 -1.00 -8.62
N SER A 334 1.70 -1.91 -7.70
CA SER A 334 2.56 -1.65 -6.54
C SER A 334 3.68 -2.69 -6.45
N LYS A 335 4.87 -2.25 -6.03
CA LYS A 335 6.03 -3.13 -5.77
C LYS A 335 5.85 -4.04 -4.55
N GLU A 336 4.94 -3.70 -3.64
CA GLU A 336 4.74 -4.44 -2.39
C GLU A 336 3.87 -5.69 -2.59
N ASN A 337 3.24 -5.83 -3.76
CA ASN A 337 2.28 -6.89 -4.06
C ASN A 337 2.94 -8.17 -4.62
N ASP A 338 4.24 -8.38 -4.43
CA ASP A 338 4.98 -9.51 -5.03
C ASP A 338 4.32 -10.87 -4.70
N GLU A 339 3.94 -11.12 -3.44
CA GLU A 339 3.28 -12.36 -3.04
C GLU A 339 1.91 -12.55 -3.70
N ILE A 340 1.13 -11.47 -3.86
CA ILE A 340 -0.15 -11.49 -4.57
C ILE A 340 0.09 -11.81 -6.05
N ILE A 341 1.10 -11.20 -6.68
CA ILE A 341 1.45 -11.44 -8.08
C ILE A 341 1.84 -12.90 -8.29
N GLN A 342 2.73 -13.43 -7.44
CA GLN A 342 3.16 -14.83 -7.50
C GLN A 342 1.98 -15.80 -7.35
N PHE A 343 1.09 -15.54 -6.39
CA PHE A 343 -0.09 -16.37 -6.17
C PHE A 343 -1.05 -16.33 -7.37
N LEU A 344 -1.33 -15.15 -7.93
CA LEU A 344 -2.20 -14.98 -9.08
C LEU A 344 -1.66 -15.70 -10.34
N ILE A 345 -0.35 -15.60 -10.60
CA ILE A 345 0.30 -16.29 -11.72
C ILE A 345 0.18 -17.81 -11.57
N LYS A 346 0.52 -18.34 -10.38
CA LYS A 346 0.36 -19.77 -10.07
C LYS A 346 -1.10 -20.24 -10.16
N SER A 347 -2.05 -19.35 -9.95
CA SER A 347 -3.49 -19.60 -10.07
C SER A 347 -4.04 -19.43 -11.49
N GLY A 348 -3.18 -19.31 -12.51
CA GLY A 348 -3.59 -19.28 -13.92
C GLY A 348 -3.89 -17.88 -14.48
N SER A 349 -3.40 -16.81 -13.84
CA SER A 349 -3.49 -15.47 -14.42
C SER A 349 -2.67 -15.37 -15.70
N ASN A 350 -3.23 -14.76 -16.74
CA ASN A 350 -2.58 -14.58 -18.02
C ASN A 350 -1.77 -13.26 -18.05
N PRO A 351 -0.42 -13.30 -18.03
CA PRO A 351 0.41 -12.10 -17.98
C PRO A 351 0.53 -11.39 -19.35
N LYS A 352 -0.07 -11.95 -20.41
CA LYS A 352 -0.03 -11.40 -21.78
C LYS A 352 -1.17 -10.43 -22.08
N ILE A 353 -2.20 -10.38 -21.22
CA ILE A 353 -3.35 -9.52 -21.44
C ILE A 353 -2.88 -8.07 -21.41
N SER A 354 -3.13 -7.31 -22.49
CA SER A 354 -2.76 -5.90 -22.56
C SER A 354 -3.97 -5.01 -22.26
N SER A 355 -3.74 -3.96 -21.46
CA SER A 355 -4.74 -2.94 -21.16
C SER A 355 -4.13 -1.60 -20.74
N PRO A 356 -4.23 -0.57 -21.58
CA PRO A 356 -3.19 -0.11 -22.53
C PRO A 356 -1.72 -0.55 -22.31
N LYS A 357 -1.37 -1.09 -21.14
CA LYS A 357 -0.08 -1.69 -20.81
C LYS A 357 -0.26 -3.14 -20.38
N THR A 358 0.75 -3.98 -20.53
CA THR A 358 0.75 -5.37 -19.99
C THR A 358 1.05 -5.38 -18.49
N PRO A 359 0.74 -6.47 -17.75
CA PRO A 359 1.17 -6.64 -16.37
C PRO A 359 2.67 -6.45 -16.17
N LEU A 360 3.50 -6.98 -17.09
CA LEU A 360 4.94 -6.76 -17.11
C LEU A 360 5.31 -5.28 -17.22
N GLN A 361 4.65 -4.54 -18.13
CA GLN A 361 4.86 -3.10 -18.25
C GLN A 361 4.48 -2.36 -16.96
N MET A 362 3.40 -2.77 -16.30
CA MET A 362 2.97 -2.18 -15.03
C MET A 362 3.97 -2.48 -13.91
N ALA A 363 4.40 -3.74 -13.76
CA ALA A 363 5.38 -4.17 -12.77
C ALA A 363 6.72 -3.41 -12.89
N VAL A 364 7.16 -3.16 -14.13
CA VAL A 364 8.41 -2.42 -14.36
C VAL A 364 8.26 -0.95 -14.01
N LEU A 365 7.14 -0.32 -14.37
CA LEU A 365 6.87 1.08 -14.05
C LEU A 365 6.68 1.31 -12.54
N SER A 366 6.12 0.35 -11.83
CA SER A 366 5.97 0.37 -10.37
C SER A 366 7.25 0.00 -9.62
N SER A 367 8.32 -0.34 -10.34
CA SER A 367 9.59 -0.82 -9.79
C SER A 367 9.45 -2.07 -8.91
N ALA A 368 8.61 -3.03 -9.35
CA ALA A 368 8.51 -4.35 -8.75
C ALA A 368 9.86 -5.08 -8.71
N ASN A 369 9.97 -6.07 -7.83
CA ASN A 369 11.16 -6.88 -7.66
C ASN A 369 11.51 -7.64 -8.96
N ILE A 370 12.81 -7.90 -9.14
CA ILE A 370 13.37 -8.67 -10.25
C ILE A 370 12.74 -10.06 -10.32
N ASP A 371 12.55 -10.74 -9.18
CA ASP A 371 11.91 -12.07 -9.14
C ASP A 371 10.51 -12.05 -9.75
N THR A 372 9.73 -11.00 -9.47
CA THR A 372 8.40 -10.79 -10.03
C THR A 372 8.44 -10.53 -11.53
N ILE A 373 9.45 -9.78 -12.00
CA ILE A 373 9.67 -9.51 -13.43
C ILE A 373 10.04 -10.82 -14.16
N LEU A 374 10.96 -11.60 -13.61
CA LEU A 374 11.37 -12.91 -14.14
C LEU A 374 10.18 -13.87 -14.20
N LEU A 375 9.42 -13.97 -13.11
CA LEU A 375 8.23 -14.82 -13.07
C LEU A 375 7.19 -14.44 -14.15
N LEU A 376 6.97 -13.16 -14.41
CA LEU A 376 6.06 -12.73 -15.48
C LEU A 376 6.56 -13.18 -16.86
N LEU A 377 7.87 -13.15 -17.10
CA LEU A 377 8.50 -13.57 -18.36
C LEU A 377 8.45 -15.09 -18.55
N ASP A 378 8.73 -15.85 -17.48
CA ASP A 378 8.66 -17.31 -17.47
C ASP A 378 7.25 -17.79 -17.85
N PHE A 379 6.23 -17.05 -17.42
CA PHE A 379 4.83 -17.30 -17.78
C PHE A 379 4.40 -16.62 -19.10
N GLY A 380 5.38 -16.22 -19.91
CA GLY A 380 5.23 -15.81 -21.31
C GLY A 380 4.87 -14.34 -21.53
N ALA A 381 5.07 -13.45 -20.56
CA ALA A 381 4.94 -12.01 -20.81
C ALA A 381 5.99 -11.55 -21.84
N LYS A 382 5.58 -10.76 -22.83
CA LYS A 382 6.51 -10.22 -23.84
C LYS A 382 7.18 -8.94 -23.31
N SER A 383 8.51 -8.88 -23.36
CA SER A 383 9.32 -7.69 -23.05
C SER A 383 9.35 -6.64 -24.17
N THR A 384 8.85 -6.98 -25.36
CA THR A 384 8.92 -6.15 -26.57
C THR A 384 8.33 -4.75 -26.35
N GLY A 385 9.11 -3.71 -26.67
CA GLY A 385 8.67 -2.31 -26.65
C GLY A 385 8.79 -1.58 -25.30
N ILE A 386 9.40 -2.21 -24.28
CA ILE A 386 9.53 -1.61 -22.94
C ILE A 386 10.99 -1.23 -22.72
N ARG A 387 11.36 0.03 -23.02
CA ARG A 387 12.73 0.52 -22.86
C ARG A 387 13.28 0.31 -21.44
N ALA A 388 12.46 0.48 -20.40
CA ALA A 388 12.85 0.26 -19.01
C ALA A 388 13.06 -1.23 -18.65
N VAL A 389 12.31 -2.16 -19.27
CA VAL A 389 12.61 -3.59 -19.17
C VAL A 389 13.89 -3.85 -19.89
N ASN A 390 14.08 -3.36 -21.11
CA ASN A 390 15.34 -3.51 -21.82
C ASN A 390 16.51 -2.86 -21.08
N GLU A 391 16.34 -1.78 -20.32
CA GLU A 391 17.41 -1.15 -19.52
C GLU A 391 17.66 -1.89 -18.20
N LYS A 392 16.63 -2.33 -17.46
CA LYS A 392 16.78 -3.20 -16.27
C LYS A 392 17.31 -4.59 -16.65
N MET A 393 16.76 -5.19 -17.70
CA MET A 393 17.26 -6.39 -18.35
C MET A 393 18.65 -6.14 -18.92
N ARG A 394 18.98 -4.99 -19.51
CA ARG A 394 20.35 -4.69 -19.97
C ARG A 394 21.30 -4.50 -18.81
N CYS A 395 20.88 -4.02 -17.64
CA CYS A 395 21.70 -4.08 -16.43
C CYS A 395 21.88 -5.52 -15.91
N LEU A 396 20.86 -6.39 -16.07
CA LEU A 396 20.92 -7.83 -15.73
C LEU A 396 21.73 -8.64 -16.76
N PHE A 397 21.62 -8.32 -18.06
CA PHE A 397 22.32 -8.93 -19.19
C PHE A 397 23.66 -8.25 -19.47
N GLN A 398 23.97 -7.08 -18.89
CA GLN A 398 25.33 -6.49 -18.88
C GLN A 398 26.27 -7.27 -17.97
N TYR A 399 25.74 -8.15 -17.10
CA TYR A 399 26.55 -9.21 -16.52
C TYR A 399 27.01 -10.24 -17.57
N HIS A 400 26.35 -10.33 -18.73
CA HIS A 400 26.64 -11.31 -19.79
C HIS A 400 27.03 -10.69 -21.16
N SER A 401 27.01 -9.36 -21.33
CA SER A 401 27.33 -8.74 -22.62
C SER A 401 28.83 -8.74 -22.91
N SER A 402 29.69 -8.62 -21.89
CA SER A 402 31.14 -8.78 -22.07
C SER A 402 31.47 -10.19 -22.55
N PHE A 403 30.79 -11.21 -22.02
CA PHE A 403 31.02 -12.61 -22.37
C PHE A 403 30.63 -12.94 -23.81
N ILE A 404 29.47 -12.45 -24.28
CA ILE A 404 29.04 -12.66 -25.67
C ILE A 404 29.93 -11.89 -26.65
N GLU A 405 30.35 -10.67 -26.30
CA GLU A 405 31.33 -9.89 -27.08
C GLU A 405 32.68 -10.60 -27.17
N ASP A 406 33.16 -11.20 -26.07
CA ASP A 406 34.40 -11.99 -26.00
C ASP A 406 34.31 -13.28 -26.85
N MET A 407 33.17 -13.97 -26.82
CA MET A 407 32.95 -15.15 -27.67
C MET A 407 32.71 -14.80 -29.14
N GLN A 408 32.17 -13.62 -29.44
CA GLN A 408 32.08 -13.09 -30.81
C GLN A 408 33.48 -12.82 -31.38
N LYS A 409 34.42 -12.29 -30.57
CA LYS A 409 35.83 -12.15 -30.99
C LYS A 409 36.45 -13.49 -31.35
N LEU A 410 36.26 -14.53 -30.53
CA LEU A 410 36.75 -15.88 -30.84
C LEU A 410 36.09 -16.50 -32.08
N TYR A 411 34.85 -16.13 -32.38
CA TYR A 411 34.18 -16.55 -33.61
C TYR A 411 34.83 -15.89 -34.85
N GLU A 412 35.14 -14.60 -34.75
CA GLU A 412 35.80 -13.80 -35.79
C GLU A 412 37.29 -14.10 -35.93
N ASP A 413 37.94 -14.62 -34.88
CA ASP A 413 39.35 -14.96 -34.87
C ASP A 413 39.64 -16.22 -35.72
N SER A 414 40.40 -16.02 -36.78
CA SER A 414 40.89 -17.07 -37.66
C SER A 414 42.34 -17.46 -37.39
N GLU A 415 43.12 -16.62 -36.69
CA GLU A 415 44.57 -16.81 -36.53
C GLU A 415 44.90 -17.83 -35.44
N THR A 416 44.06 -17.92 -34.41
CA THR A 416 44.33 -18.77 -33.23
C THR A 416 43.57 -20.12 -33.24
N CYS A 417 42.80 -20.39 -34.29
CA CYS A 417 42.11 -21.67 -34.46
C CYS A 417 43.11 -22.82 -34.60
N ASP A 418 42.99 -23.84 -33.75
CA ASP A 418 43.85 -25.03 -33.71
C ASP A 418 43.29 -26.23 -34.51
N LEU A 419 42.14 -26.04 -35.15
CA LEU A 419 41.51 -27.03 -36.03
C LEU A 419 40.94 -26.37 -37.28
N GLU A 420 41.55 -26.62 -38.44
CA GLU A 420 40.98 -26.26 -39.74
C GLU A 420 40.15 -27.41 -40.33
N VAL A 421 38.97 -27.07 -40.86
CA VAL A 421 38.11 -28.01 -41.57
C VAL A 421 37.95 -27.56 -43.02
N GLN A 422 38.35 -28.42 -43.95
CA GLN A 422 38.09 -28.25 -45.38
C GLN A 422 36.61 -28.52 -45.66
N ILE A 423 35.93 -27.60 -46.32
CA ILE A 423 34.51 -27.72 -46.69
C ILE A 423 34.34 -27.58 -48.22
N LEU A 424 33.12 -27.70 -48.74
CA LEU A 424 32.87 -27.80 -50.19
C LEU A 424 33.41 -26.61 -51.00
N ASP A 425 33.29 -25.40 -50.48
CA ASP A 425 33.63 -24.14 -51.16
C ASP A 425 34.61 -23.26 -50.36
N GLY A 426 35.31 -23.84 -49.38
CA GLY A 426 36.24 -23.06 -48.56
C GLY A 426 36.90 -23.84 -47.43
N LYS A 427 37.47 -23.08 -46.49
CA LYS A 427 38.01 -23.58 -45.22
C LYS A 427 37.40 -22.79 -44.08
N ILE A 428 37.23 -23.43 -42.93
CA ILE A 428 36.78 -22.76 -41.71
C ILE A 428 37.51 -23.32 -40.49
N GLY A 429 37.98 -22.42 -39.63
CA GLY A 429 38.68 -22.74 -38.39
C GLY A 429 37.74 -22.89 -37.20
N PHE A 430 38.09 -23.80 -36.30
CA PHE A 430 37.45 -24.04 -35.00
C PHE A 430 38.50 -24.10 -33.89
N HIS A 431 38.06 -23.78 -32.67
CA HIS A 431 38.79 -24.01 -31.44
C HIS A 431 38.44 -25.42 -30.94
N LYS A 432 39.40 -26.35 -31.01
CA LYS A 432 39.24 -27.78 -30.72
C LYS A 432 38.67 -28.03 -29.34
N LEU A 433 39.11 -27.28 -28.33
CA LEU A 433 38.62 -27.39 -26.95
C LEU A 433 37.14 -27.00 -26.82
N ILE A 434 36.72 -25.92 -27.49
CA ILE A 434 35.30 -25.51 -27.51
C ILE A 434 34.48 -26.58 -28.24
N LEU A 435 34.97 -27.07 -29.37
CA LEU A 435 34.32 -28.14 -30.11
C LEU A 435 34.16 -29.43 -29.26
N GLN A 436 35.22 -29.84 -28.57
CA GLN A 436 35.23 -31.00 -27.67
C GLN A 436 34.29 -30.85 -26.48
N SER A 437 34.24 -29.66 -25.87
CA SER A 437 33.34 -29.38 -24.75
C SER A 437 31.87 -29.53 -25.16
N ARG A 438 31.53 -29.07 -26.38
CA ARG A 438 30.15 -29.00 -26.88
C ARG A 438 29.64 -30.28 -27.54
N ILE A 439 30.51 -30.94 -28.27
CA ILE A 439 30.16 -32.07 -29.14
C ILE A 439 30.68 -33.39 -28.55
N GLY A 440 31.54 -33.32 -27.54
CA GLY A 440 32.22 -34.46 -26.93
C GLY A 440 33.58 -34.72 -27.58
N TYR A 441 34.35 -35.63 -26.98
CA TYR A 441 35.73 -35.93 -27.40
C TYR A 441 35.83 -36.63 -28.77
N ASP A 442 34.80 -37.36 -29.20
CA ASP A 442 34.73 -38.02 -30.51
C ASP A 442 33.86 -37.23 -31.49
N TYR A 443 34.35 -36.05 -31.88
CA TYR A 443 33.71 -35.18 -32.89
C TYR A 443 34.11 -35.55 -34.33
N SER A 444 34.71 -36.74 -34.53
CA SER A 444 35.20 -37.20 -35.84
C SER A 444 34.09 -37.33 -36.88
N GLN A 445 32.90 -37.73 -36.44
CA GLN A 445 31.71 -37.79 -37.28
C GLN A 445 31.31 -36.36 -37.71
N VAL A 446 31.27 -35.42 -36.75
CA VAL A 446 30.85 -34.03 -37.02
C VAL A 446 31.74 -33.41 -38.08
N LEU A 447 33.06 -33.60 -38.01
CA LEU A 447 33.98 -33.11 -39.03
C LEU A 447 33.64 -33.64 -40.43
N ARG A 448 33.24 -34.92 -40.56
CA ARG A 448 32.84 -35.51 -41.85
C ARG A 448 31.56 -34.92 -42.40
N VAL A 449 30.64 -34.47 -41.54
CA VAL A 449 29.43 -33.77 -42.00
C VAL A 449 29.75 -32.33 -42.38
N LEU A 450 30.52 -31.61 -41.58
CA LEU A 450 30.92 -30.23 -41.92
C LEU A 450 31.63 -30.19 -43.29
N GLN A 451 32.45 -31.19 -43.62
CA GLN A 451 33.09 -31.35 -44.93
C GLN A 451 32.12 -31.41 -46.13
N LYS A 452 30.84 -31.79 -45.91
CA LYS A 452 29.81 -31.91 -46.95
C LYS A 452 28.93 -30.65 -47.09
N HIS A 453 29.21 -29.60 -46.34
CA HIS A 453 28.43 -28.35 -46.35
C HIS A 453 29.22 -27.19 -46.96
N TYR A 454 28.50 -26.13 -47.33
CA TYR A 454 29.07 -24.88 -47.84
C TYR A 454 29.43 -23.92 -46.69
N LEU A 455 30.29 -22.96 -46.97
CA LEU A 455 30.85 -22.01 -46.00
C LEU A 455 29.77 -21.29 -45.20
N LYS A 456 28.70 -20.86 -45.87
CA LYS A 456 27.58 -20.19 -45.20
C LYS A 456 26.96 -21.08 -44.11
N SER A 457 26.62 -22.33 -44.44
CA SER A 457 26.02 -23.29 -43.51
C SER A 457 26.90 -23.56 -42.30
N VAL A 458 28.20 -23.77 -42.55
CA VAL A 458 29.16 -24.09 -41.49
C VAL A 458 29.50 -22.85 -40.66
N SER A 459 29.44 -21.65 -41.23
CA SER A 459 29.61 -20.38 -40.52
C SER A 459 28.46 -20.07 -39.58
N VAL A 460 27.23 -20.43 -39.96
CA VAL A 460 26.05 -20.37 -39.08
C VAL A 460 26.21 -21.34 -37.92
N PHE A 461 26.63 -22.59 -38.20
CA PHE A 461 26.94 -23.56 -37.15
C PHE A 461 28.06 -23.09 -36.21
N LYS A 462 29.13 -22.50 -36.77
CA LYS A 462 30.21 -21.89 -35.98
C LYS A 462 29.67 -20.74 -35.12
N CYS A 463 28.86 -19.82 -35.67
CA CYS A 463 28.27 -18.73 -34.89
C CYS A 463 27.44 -19.26 -33.71
N PHE A 464 26.61 -20.29 -33.95
CA PHE A 464 25.85 -20.96 -32.91
C PHE A 464 26.74 -21.59 -31.83
N LEU A 465 27.81 -22.28 -32.21
CA LEU A 465 28.72 -22.94 -31.29
C LEU A 465 29.35 -21.96 -30.28
N TYR A 466 29.69 -20.75 -30.73
CA TYR A 466 30.39 -19.74 -29.92
C TYR A 466 29.44 -18.80 -29.17
N THR A 467 28.33 -18.41 -29.78
CA THR A 467 27.44 -17.36 -29.23
C THR A 467 26.06 -17.89 -28.83
N GLY A 468 25.65 -19.03 -29.39
CA GLY A 468 24.29 -19.60 -29.37
C GLY A 468 23.20 -18.64 -29.82
N GLN A 469 23.58 -17.53 -30.46
CA GLN A 469 22.67 -16.60 -31.09
C GLN A 469 22.69 -16.87 -32.59
N THR A 470 21.55 -17.24 -33.15
CA THR A 470 21.37 -17.34 -34.60
C THR A 470 20.02 -16.77 -34.98
N LYS A 471 19.89 -16.33 -36.23
CA LYS A 471 18.61 -15.82 -36.72
C LYS A 471 17.63 -16.99 -36.84
N LYS A 472 16.35 -16.71 -36.57
CA LYS A 472 15.28 -17.73 -36.64
C LYS A 472 15.19 -18.43 -38.01
N GLU A 473 15.57 -17.74 -39.08
CA GLU A 473 15.61 -18.25 -40.46
C GLU A 473 16.78 -19.22 -40.72
N GLU A 474 17.82 -19.17 -39.90
CA GLU A 474 19.05 -19.97 -40.01
C GLU A 474 19.03 -21.20 -39.06
N GLU A 475 18.03 -21.28 -38.18
CA GLU A 475 17.87 -22.35 -37.18
C GLU A 475 17.63 -23.72 -37.81
N ASP A 476 16.86 -23.78 -38.90
CA ASP A 476 16.56 -25.05 -39.59
C ASP A 476 17.83 -25.71 -40.16
N GLU A 477 18.81 -24.90 -40.58
CA GLU A 477 20.09 -25.36 -41.12
C GLU A 477 21.00 -25.93 -40.01
N ILE A 478 20.96 -25.33 -38.81
CA ILE A 478 21.66 -25.82 -37.61
C ILE A 478 21.04 -27.11 -37.12
N ILE A 479 19.71 -27.15 -37.03
CA ILE A 479 18.96 -28.34 -36.62
C ILE A 479 19.32 -29.51 -37.53
N LYS A 480 19.42 -29.28 -38.84
CA LYS A 480 19.85 -30.29 -39.80
C LYS A 480 21.27 -30.80 -39.50
N ILE A 481 22.25 -29.91 -39.32
CA ILE A 481 23.64 -30.29 -39.02
C ILE A 481 23.73 -31.07 -37.69
N ILE A 482 22.98 -30.67 -36.66
CA ILE A 482 22.96 -31.32 -35.33
C ILE A 482 22.24 -32.68 -35.38
N LEU A 483 21.07 -32.76 -36.03
CA LEU A 483 20.30 -34.00 -36.17
C LEU A 483 21.05 -35.07 -36.96
N GLU A 484 21.78 -34.66 -38.01
CA GLU A 484 22.57 -35.58 -38.83
C GLU A 484 23.76 -36.20 -38.08
N GLN A 485 24.14 -35.67 -36.91
CA GLN A 485 25.42 -36.00 -36.28
C GLN A 485 25.42 -36.31 -34.79
N ILE A 486 24.66 -35.59 -33.98
CA ILE A 486 24.81 -35.63 -32.53
C ILE A 486 23.69 -36.45 -31.88
N GLY A 487 22.53 -36.61 -32.55
CA GLY A 487 21.38 -37.36 -32.01
C GLY A 487 20.83 -36.80 -30.69
N ARG A 488 21.24 -35.58 -30.32
CA ARG A 488 21.05 -34.91 -29.03
C ARG A 488 20.33 -33.59 -29.27
N ILE A 489 19.03 -33.57 -29.01
CA ILE A 489 18.17 -32.37 -29.14
C ILE A 489 18.32 -31.44 -27.93
N ASP A 490 18.90 -31.94 -26.83
CA ASP A 490 19.18 -31.19 -25.58
C ASP A 490 20.16 -30.02 -25.77
N LEU A 491 20.93 -29.99 -26.86
CA LEU A 491 21.77 -28.85 -27.24
C LEU A 491 20.96 -27.65 -27.76
N PHE A 492 19.68 -27.83 -28.07
CA PHE A 492 18.78 -26.80 -28.63
C PHE A 492 17.86 -26.15 -27.60
N ASP A 493 18.12 -26.37 -26.30
CA ASP A 493 17.32 -25.77 -25.24
C ASP A 493 17.63 -24.27 -25.09
N LYS A 494 16.90 -23.46 -25.87
CA LYS A 494 16.94 -21.98 -25.82
C LYS A 494 16.57 -21.40 -24.45
N ASP A 495 15.95 -22.20 -23.58
CA ASP A 495 15.53 -21.76 -22.25
C ASP A 495 16.66 -21.90 -21.20
N SER A 496 17.75 -22.58 -21.55
CA SER A 496 18.95 -22.66 -20.70
C SER A 496 19.87 -21.44 -20.92
N GLN A 497 19.55 -20.29 -20.34
CA GLN A 497 20.34 -19.05 -20.49
C GLN A 497 21.80 -19.10 -19.95
N HIS A 498 22.34 -20.28 -19.59
CA HIS A 498 23.66 -20.46 -18.97
C HIS A 498 24.54 -21.57 -19.60
N TYR A 499 24.25 -22.01 -20.83
CA TYR A 499 24.95 -23.17 -21.43
C TYR A 499 26.45 -22.92 -21.68
N ILE A 500 26.91 -21.71 -22.02
CA ILE A 500 28.37 -21.44 -22.21
C ILE A 500 29.12 -21.40 -20.88
N ILE A 501 28.62 -20.65 -19.89
CA ILE A 501 29.26 -20.49 -18.58
C ILE A 501 29.36 -21.85 -17.85
N ASN A 502 28.33 -22.69 -17.96
CA ASN A 502 28.34 -24.03 -17.37
C ASN A 502 29.44 -24.91 -17.96
N ASP A 503 29.67 -24.82 -19.27
CA ASP A 503 30.69 -25.62 -19.94
C ASP A 503 32.11 -25.11 -19.65
N LEU A 504 32.30 -23.79 -19.52
CA LEU A 504 33.57 -23.23 -19.06
C LEU A 504 33.84 -23.56 -17.58
N THR A 505 32.82 -23.56 -16.74
CA THR A 505 32.95 -24.01 -15.34
C THR A 505 33.40 -25.46 -15.27
N LYS A 506 32.82 -26.36 -16.10
CA LYS A 506 33.31 -27.73 -16.21
C LYS A 506 34.75 -27.81 -16.73
N MET A 507 35.15 -26.93 -17.64
CA MET A 507 36.54 -26.86 -18.13
C MET A 507 37.51 -26.42 -17.02
N TRP A 508 37.10 -25.49 -16.15
CA TRP A 508 37.88 -25.10 -14.98
C TRP A 508 38.11 -26.27 -14.02
N GLU A 509 37.07 -27.09 -13.82
CA GLU A 509 37.09 -28.27 -12.94
C GLU A 509 37.87 -29.47 -13.50
N LYS A 510 38.32 -29.44 -14.76
CA LYS A 510 39.14 -30.52 -15.34
C LYS A 510 40.57 -30.52 -14.81
N ASP A 511 41.18 -31.70 -14.84
CA ASP A 511 42.58 -31.91 -14.47
C ASP A 511 43.54 -31.00 -15.27
N ASP A 512 44.60 -30.58 -14.59
CA ASP A 512 45.62 -29.67 -15.11
C ASP A 512 46.33 -30.18 -16.37
N GLU A 513 46.29 -31.48 -16.65
CA GLU A 513 46.82 -32.08 -17.89
C GLU A 513 46.14 -31.54 -19.16
N THR A 514 44.88 -31.08 -19.05
CA THR A 514 44.11 -30.53 -20.16
C THR A 514 44.43 -29.06 -20.47
N LYS A 515 45.13 -28.39 -19.56
CA LYS A 515 45.47 -26.96 -19.65
C LYS A 515 46.82 -26.79 -20.35
N ASP A 516 46.82 -26.05 -21.46
CA ASP A 516 47.90 -25.96 -22.43
C ASP A 516 48.85 -24.76 -22.22
N PHE A 517 48.59 -23.93 -21.20
CA PHE A 517 49.35 -22.72 -20.94
C PHE A 517 49.64 -22.53 -19.46
N THR A 518 50.82 -21.98 -19.11
CA THR A 518 51.22 -21.76 -17.70
C THR A 518 51.53 -20.30 -17.43
N ILE A 519 50.90 -19.73 -16.39
CA ILE A 519 51.15 -18.37 -15.91
C ILE A 519 52.05 -18.47 -14.66
N LYS A 520 53.21 -17.82 -14.70
CA LYS A 520 54.17 -17.74 -13.59
C LYS A 520 53.91 -16.48 -12.75
N VAL A 521 53.56 -16.66 -11.48
CA VAL A 521 53.31 -15.58 -10.50
C VAL A 521 54.28 -15.76 -9.32
N GLY A 522 55.39 -15.00 -9.33
CA GLY A 522 56.48 -15.22 -8.38
C GLY A 522 57.08 -16.62 -8.52
N GLU A 523 57.13 -17.39 -7.43
CA GLU A 523 57.57 -18.80 -7.42
C GLU A 523 56.44 -19.79 -7.79
N ASN A 524 55.19 -19.33 -7.84
CA ASN A 524 54.01 -20.16 -8.08
C ASN A 524 53.63 -20.20 -9.57
N GLN A 525 52.88 -21.24 -9.95
CA GLN A 525 52.43 -21.46 -11.33
C GLN A 525 50.93 -21.75 -11.38
N ILE A 526 50.24 -21.20 -12.38
CA ILE A 526 48.81 -21.43 -12.63
C ILE A 526 48.65 -21.96 -14.06
N ARG A 527 48.14 -23.18 -14.22
CA ARG A 527 47.83 -23.74 -15.54
C ARG A 527 46.45 -23.31 -15.99
N VAL A 528 46.32 -22.95 -17.25
CA VAL A 528 45.09 -22.39 -17.88
C VAL A 528 44.99 -22.82 -19.35
N HIS A 529 43.78 -22.83 -19.89
CA HIS A 529 43.54 -23.00 -21.32
C HIS A 529 43.79 -21.69 -22.09
N ARG A 530 44.62 -21.75 -23.14
CA ARG A 530 44.94 -20.62 -24.03
C ARG A 530 43.69 -19.99 -24.63
N THR A 531 42.70 -20.80 -25.02
CA THR A 531 41.43 -20.31 -25.60
C THR A 531 40.68 -19.37 -24.66
N ILE A 532 40.75 -19.59 -23.35
CA ILE A 532 40.09 -18.72 -22.35
C ILE A 532 40.88 -17.42 -22.19
N LEU A 533 42.19 -17.48 -22.37
CA LEU A 533 43.01 -16.27 -22.44
C LEU A 533 42.71 -15.45 -23.70
N ILE A 534 42.56 -16.11 -24.85
CA ILE A 534 42.23 -15.41 -26.10
C ILE A 534 40.82 -14.82 -26.04
N ALA A 535 39.85 -15.54 -25.47
CA ALA A 535 38.48 -15.06 -25.29
C ALA A 535 38.43 -13.68 -24.64
N ARG A 536 39.26 -13.47 -23.62
CA ARG A 536 39.29 -12.20 -22.88
C ARG A 536 40.45 -11.32 -23.33
N SER A 537 40.94 -11.41 -24.58
CA SER A 537 42.17 -10.77 -25.08
C SER A 537 42.35 -9.28 -24.72
N ASP A 538 41.27 -8.51 -24.61
CA ASP A 538 41.32 -7.10 -24.20
C ASP A 538 41.63 -6.92 -22.71
N LEU A 539 41.31 -7.90 -21.87
CA LEU A 539 41.67 -7.98 -20.46
C LEU A 539 43.15 -8.36 -20.23
N TYR A 540 43.75 -9.12 -21.15
CA TYR A 540 45.12 -9.61 -21.01
C TYR A 540 46.20 -8.55 -21.29
N ARG A 541 45.89 -7.54 -22.10
CA ARG A 541 46.92 -6.64 -22.66
C ARG A 541 47.69 -5.80 -21.65
N GLY A 542 47.27 -5.70 -20.40
CA GLY A 542 48.07 -5.07 -19.34
C GLY A 542 48.24 -5.86 -18.04
N MET A 543 47.78 -7.11 -17.98
CA MET A 543 48.04 -7.98 -16.82
C MET A 543 49.28 -8.88 -17.02
N PHE A 544 49.65 -9.18 -18.26
CA PHE A 544 50.69 -10.16 -18.57
C PHE A 544 51.62 -9.68 -19.69
N ILE A 545 52.87 -10.17 -19.74
CA ILE A 545 53.79 -9.87 -20.85
C ILE A 545 53.12 -10.30 -22.16
N SER A 546 53.36 -9.56 -23.25
CA SER A 546 52.98 -9.96 -24.61
C SER A 546 53.24 -11.46 -24.77
N VAL A 547 52.19 -12.24 -24.94
CA VAL A 547 52.27 -13.69 -25.09
C VAL A 547 53.09 -13.93 -26.35
N VAL A 548 54.36 -14.29 -26.20
CA VAL A 548 55.17 -14.73 -27.33
C VAL A 548 54.72 -16.15 -27.61
N ASP A 549 54.08 -16.35 -28.76
CA ASP A 549 53.24 -17.53 -29.07
C ASP A 549 53.92 -18.91 -28.92
N ASP A 550 55.24 -18.97 -28.83
CA ASP A 550 56.01 -20.22 -28.85
C ASP A 550 56.42 -20.76 -27.46
N SER A 551 56.24 -20.01 -26.35
CA SER A 551 56.84 -20.39 -25.06
C SER A 551 55.98 -21.30 -24.17
N ALA A 552 54.68 -21.47 -24.43
CA ALA A 552 53.69 -22.11 -23.54
C ALA A 552 53.65 -21.56 -22.09
N GLU A 553 54.39 -20.48 -21.84
CA GLU A 553 54.64 -19.87 -20.54
C GLU A 553 54.53 -18.36 -20.66
N VAL A 554 53.83 -17.73 -19.71
CA VAL A 554 53.72 -16.27 -19.59
C VAL A 554 54.05 -15.84 -18.17
N HIS A 555 54.79 -14.74 -18.05
CA HIS A 555 55.12 -14.13 -16.78
C HIS A 555 54.08 -13.06 -16.40
N ASP A 556 53.63 -13.10 -15.15
CA ASP A 556 52.77 -12.08 -14.55
C ASP A 556 53.49 -10.74 -14.44
N TYR A 557 52.80 -9.66 -14.84
CA TYR A 557 53.27 -8.27 -14.76
C TYR A 557 52.29 -7.37 -14.00
N SER A 558 51.22 -7.95 -13.44
CA SER A 558 50.16 -7.23 -12.75
C SER A 558 50.60 -6.63 -11.41
N GLN A 559 51.74 -7.09 -10.86
CA GLN A 559 52.22 -6.78 -9.51
C GLN A 559 51.24 -7.21 -8.39
N LYS A 560 50.29 -8.09 -8.69
CA LYS A 560 49.28 -8.59 -7.75
C LYS A 560 49.75 -9.87 -7.07
N SER A 561 49.15 -10.19 -5.92
CA SER A 561 49.40 -11.46 -5.23
C SER A 561 48.91 -12.67 -6.04
N PHE A 562 49.49 -13.84 -5.76
CA PHE A 562 49.07 -15.11 -6.37
C PHE A 562 47.57 -15.37 -6.20
N ASP A 563 47.03 -15.14 -5.00
CA ASP A 563 45.61 -15.37 -4.70
C ASP A 563 44.70 -14.47 -5.54
N THR A 564 45.12 -13.21 -5.75
CA THR A 564 44.39 -12.28 -6.62
C THR A 564 44.43 -12.70 -8.08
N VAL A 565 45.60 -13.09 -8.61
CA VAL A 565 45.72 -13.57 -10.00
C VAL A 565 44.93 -14.86 -10.19
N TYR A 566 44.98 -15.78 -9.22
CA TYR A 566 44.23 -17.04 -9.25
C TYR A 566 42.71 -16.81 -9.24
N ALA A 567 42.20 -15.92 -8.37
CA ALA A 567 40.78 -15.60 -8.31
C ALA A 567 40.28 -14.92 -9.60
N LEU A 568 41.10 -14.04 -10.21
CA LEU A 568 40.77 -13.43 -11.49
C LEU A 568 40.72 -14.47 -12.62
N ILE A 569 41.66 -15.42 -12.63
CA ILE A 569 41.65 -16.53 -13.59
C ILE A 569 40.41 -17.39 -13.37
N GLN A 570 40.06 -17.76 -12.14
CA GLN A 570 38.84 -18.51 -11.84
C GLN A 570 37.59 -17.76 -12.29
N PHE A 571 37.55 -16.44 -12.09
CA PHE A 571 36.48 -15.58 -12.55
C PHE A 571 36.32 -15.63 -14.07
N PHE A 572 37.41 -15.70 -14.85
CA PHE A 572 37.34 -15.81 -16.31
C PHE A 572 36.60 -17.06 -16.79
N TYR A 573 36.66 -18.16 -16.04
CA TYR A 573 35.96 -19.41 -16.35
C TYR A 573 34.53 -19.47 -15.81
N THR A 574 34.32 -18.95 -14.60
CA THR A 574 33.12 -19.26 -13.81
C THR A 574 32.17 -18.07 -13.62
N GLU A 575 32.63 -16.85 -13.93
CA GLU A 575 32.00 -15.58 -13.55
C GLU A 575 31.73 -15.45 -12.03
N LYS A 576 32.40 -16.28 -11.22
CA LYS A 576 32.33 -16.28 -9.76
C LYS A 576 33.70 -15.91 -9.19
N LEU A 577 33.70 -14.97 -8.27
CA LEU A 577 34.89 -14.59 -7.52
C LEU A 577 34.81 -15.20 -6.11
N ASP A 578 35.80 -16.03 -5.74
CA ASP A 578 35.90 -16.53 -4.37
C ASP A 578 36.54 -15.46 -3.47
N LYS A 579 35.79 -15.02 -2.46
CA LYS A 579 36.10 -13.84 -1.64
C LYS A 579 36.99 -14.14 -0.43
N LYS A 580 37.23 -15.41 -0.11
CA LYS A 580 37.74 -15.79 1.23
C LYS A 580 39.17 -15.34 1.53
N ASN A 581 40.00 -15.07 0.51
CA ASN A 581 41.43 -14.79 0.68
C ASN A 581 41.93 -13.51 -0.04
N LEU A 582 41.03 -12.67 -0.56
CA LEU A 582 41.43 -11.50 -1.37
C LEU A 582 41.72 -10.27 -0.51
N ILE A 583 42.85 -9.60 -0.79
CA ILE A 583 43.21 -8.31 -0.18
C ILE A 583 42.35 -7.21 -0.81
N VAL A 584 41.64 -6.45 0.02
CA VAL A 584 40.63 -5.45 -0.41
C VAL A 584 41.20 -4.40 -1.37
N ASP A 585 42.41 -3.91 -1.12
CA ASP A 585 43.05 -2.88 -1.96
C ASP A 585 43.46 -3.41 -3.34
N GLU A 586 43.97 -4.64 -3.43
CA GLU A 586 44.33 -5.28 -4.72
C GLU A 586 43.10 -5.54 -5.58
N LEU A 587 41.96 -5.78 -4.93
CA LEU A 587 40.63 -5.95 -5.51
C LEU A 587 40.11 -4.64 -6.10
N TYR A 588 40.23 -3.52 -5.38
CA TYR A 588 39.87 -2.19 -5.88
C TYR A 588 40.72 -1.79 -7.08
N ASP A 589 42.04 -2.01 -7.04
CA ASP A 589 42.94 -1.76 -8.17
C ASP A 589 42.64 -2.66 -9.38
N ALA A 590 42.24 -3.92 -9.12
CA ALA A 590 41.77 -4.80 -10.18
C ALA A 590 40.51 -4.18 -10.80
N ILE A 591 39.48 -3.88 -10.00
CA ILE A 591 38.18 -3.29 -10.40
C ILE A 591 38.34 -1.97 -11.16
N ASP A 592 39.27 -1.10 -10.76
CA ASP A 592 39.53 0.17 -11.44
C ASP A 592 40.20 -0.01 -12.81
N TYR A 593 41.01 -1.07 -12.99
CA TYR A 593 41.49 -1.47 -14.32
C TYR A 593 40.35 -1.96 -15.24
N TYR A 594 39.25 -2.48 -14.67
CA TYR A 594 38.01 -2.88 -15.39
C TYR A 594 37.06 -1.69 -15.71
N GLN A 595 37.50 -0.43 -15.60
CA GLN A 595 36.65 0.79 -15.61
C GLN A 595 35.77 1.07 -16.85
N LEU A 596 35.76 0.24 -17.90
CA LEU A 596 34.75 0.36 -18.97
C LEU A 596 33.45 -0.40 -18.69
N ASN A 597 33.39 -1.32 -17.70
CA ASN A 597 32.19 -2.12 -17.39
C ASN A 597 31.78 -2.12 -15.90
N ALA A 598 32.39 -1.26 -15.06
CA ALA A 598 32.38 -1.37 -13.60
C ALA A 598 31.15 -0.85 -12.83
N ASN A 599 30.08 -0.34 -13.48
CA ASN A 599 28.90 0.13 -12.74
C ASN A 599 28.06 -1.00 -12.10
N SER A 600 28.22 -2.25 -12.57
CA SER A 600 27.52 -3.44 -12.08
C SER A 600 28.31 -4.19 -10.99
N MET A 601 29.65 -4.21 -11.07
CA MET A 601 30.51 -4.81 -10.04
C MET A 601 30.43 -4.02 -8.73
N LEU A 602 30.54 -2.69 -8.79
CA LEU A 602 30.37 -1.80 -7.63
C LEU A 602 29.04 -2.01 -6.90
N ARG A 603 27.93 -2.27 -7.61
CA ARG A 603 26.63 -2.54 -6.98
C ARG A 603 26.55 -3.90 -6.28
N TYR A 604 27.30 -4.89 -6.73
CA TYR A 604 27.41 -6.19 -6.07
C TYR A 604 28.31 -6.12 -4.82
N PHE A 605 29.27 -5.20 -4.81
CA PHE A 605 30.14 -4.92 -3.65
C PHE A 605 29.48 -4.00 -2.60
N LEU A 606 28.68 -3.01 -3.02
CA LEU A 606 28.00 -2.04 -2.14
C LEU A 606 26.72 -2.57 -1.47
N ASN A 607 26.35 -3.83 -1.70
CA ASN A 607 25.21 -4.50 -1.05
C ASN A 607 25.61 -5.31 0.21
N PHE A 608 26.71 -4.94 0.87
CA PHE A 608 27.00 -5.38 2.23
C PHE A 608 26.96 -4.18 3.17
N ASP A 609 26.23 -4.34 4.27
CA ASP A 609 26.02 -3.39 5.38
C ASP A 609 27.29 -2.69 5.88
#